data_AF-A0A954U7Y2-F1
#
_entry.id   AF-A0A954U7Y2-F1
#
_cell.length_a   1.000
_cell.length_b   1.000
_cell.length_c   1.000
_cell.angle_alpha   90.00
_cell.angle_beta   90.00
_cell.angle_gamma   90.00
#
_symmetry.space_group_name_H-M   'P 1'
#
loop_
_entity.id
_entity.type
_entity.pdbx_description
1 polymer ?
#
loop_
_entity_poly.entity_id
_entity_poly.type
_entity_poly.pdbx_seq_one_letter_code
_entity_poly.pdbx_strand_id
1 'polypeptide(L)'
;MSQRDDLEATYVAERERLVQQLKRMFPSLTIHECEDLVQLAFVAALLECGKPDFELRQSWLAWLRAVARFRALDYLREREACSLDAMLRHTASGGDSNAAPFDPKQPGLTPSQVLQQAERGQRRRVLVSDLLADYVRHVERYDMSLQREVFERSLRGQSPADAAADMRLPRQQVYDHRSRAFDWIRRQVAERDAQGSVLATLLSPAAPAEDDDQSRPHRLPDVLRLAIDELGALCPSDTRLVTYRDRPDADDVAEVRYHIHHSRWYLDIRPHEPGCRLCQARCLEL
;
A
#
# COMPACT_ATOMS: atom_id res chain seq x y z
N MET A 1 6.59 -41.44 -26.59
CA MET A 1 6.61 -39.96 -26.60
C MET A 1 7.60 -39.52 -25.55
N SER A 2 8.50 -38.60 -25.89
CA SER A 2 9.35 -37.95 -24.89
C SER A 2 8.46 -37.18 -23.91
N GLN A 3 8.86 -37.03 -22.63
CA GLN A 3 8.15 -36.17 -21.68
C GLN A 3 7.97 -34.74 -22.23
N ARG A 4 8.91 -34.31 -23.06
CA ARG A 4 8.86 -33.04 -23.79
C ARG A 4 7.72 -32.99 -24.80
N ASP A 5 7.52 -34.03 -25.60
CA ASP A 5 6.45 -34.08 -26.60
C ASP A 5 5.08 -34.03 -25.93
N ASP A 6 4.95 -34.71 -24.78
CA ASP A 6 3.72 -34.71 -23.96
C ASP A 6 3.43 -33.34 -23.34
N LEU A 7 4.47 -32.64 -22.86
CA LEU A 7 4.38 -31.27 -22.37
C LEU A 7 3.97 -30.29 -23.48
N GLU A 8 4.59 -30.37 -24.66
CA GLU A 8 4.28 -29.53 -25.82
C GLU A 8 2.82 -29.74 -26.28
N ALA A 9 2.39 -30.99 -26.39
CA ALA A 9 1.01 -31.34 -26.74
C ALA A 9 0.00 -30.81 -25.69
N THR A 10 0.30 -30.99 -24.39
CA THR A 10 -0.54 -30.49 -23.29
C THR A 10 -0.66 -28.96 -23.31
N TYR A 11 0.46 -28.26 -23.54
CA TYR A 11 0.48 -26.80 -23.59
C TYR A 11 -0.38 -26.27 -24.72
N VAL A 12 -0.21 -26.78 -25.95
CA VAL A 12 -0.99 -26.35 -27.12
C VAL A 12 -2.49 -26.57 -26.89
N ALA A 13 -2.87 -27.70 -26.31
CA ALA A 13 -4.27 -28.03 -26.06
C ALA A 13 -4.92 -27.17 -24.95
N GLU A 14 -4.19 -26.84 -23.88
CA GLU A 14 -4.77 -26.25 -22.66
C GLU A 14 -4.45 -24.76 -22.47
N ARG A 15 -3.59 -24.15 -23.32
CA ARG A 15 -3.13 -22.76 -23.17
C ARG A 15 -4.26 -21.76 -22.96
N GLU A 16 -5.27 -21.75 -23.83
CA GLU A 16 -6.38 -20.78 -23.74
C GLU A 16 -7.17 -20.96 -22.43
N ARG A 17 -7.41 -22.19 -22.02
CA ARG A 17 -8.10 -22.50 -20.77
C ARG A 17 -7.30 -22.06 -19.56
N LEU A 18 -5.98 -22.20 -19.59
CA LEU A 18 -5.08 -21.72 -18.53
C LEU A 18 -5.13 -20.20 -18.42
N VAL A 19 -5.07 -19.47 -19.54
CA VAL A 19 -5.19 -17.99 -19.57
C VAL A 19 -6.53 -17.55 -18.98
N GLN A 20 -7.64 -18.14 -19.41
CA GLN A 20 -8.97 -17.81 -18.89
C GLN A 20 -9.16 -18.19 -17.41
N GLN A 21 -8.52 -19.27 -16.95
CA GLN A 21 -8.50 -19.63 -15.54
C GLN A 21 -7.71 -18.61 -14.72
N LEU A 22 -6.54 -18.21 -15.19
CA LEU A 22 -5.70 -17.21 -14.53
C LEU A 22 -6.44 -15.86 -14.44
N LYS A 23 -7.07 -15.41 -15.53
CA LYS A 23 -7.85 -14.17 -15.57
C LYS A 23 -9.03 -14.16 -14.60
N ARG A 24 -9.70 -15.30 -14.42
CA ARG A 24 -10.77 -15.45 -13.41
C ARG A 24 -10.23 -15.40 -11.98
N MET A 25 -9.05 -15.98 -11.75
CA MET A 25 -8.41 -15.98 -10.43
C MET A 25 -7.82 -14.62 -10.05
N PHE A 26 -7.29 -13.88 -11.04
CA PHE A 26 -6.61 -12.60 -10.87
C PHE A 26 -7.21 -11.55 -11.81
N PRO A 27 -8.38 -10.96 -11.45
CA PRO A 27 -9.08 -10.03 -12.33
C PRO A 27 -8.28 -8.78 -12.71
N SER A 28 -7.27 -8.41 -11.91
CA SER A 28 -6.37 -7.26 -12.10
C SER A 28 -5.33 -7.45 -13.22
N LEU A 29 -5.12 -8.67 -13.71
CA LEU A 29 -4.24 -8.96 -14.83
C LEU A 29 -4.97 -8.79 -16.16
N THR A 30 -4.33 -8.19 -17.16
CA THR A 30 -4.82 -8.18 -18.53
C THR A 30 -4.72 -9.58 -19.15
N ILE A 31 -5.43 -9.80 -20.27
CA ILE A 31 -5.34 -11.08 -20.99
C ILE A 31 -3.91 -11.34 -21.48
N HIS A 32 -3.20 -10.30 -21.95
CA HIS A 32 -1.81 -10.39 -22.37
C HIS A 32 -0.87 -10.75 -21.22
N GLU A 33 -1.00 -10.10 -20.05
CA GLU A 33 -0.20 -10.49 -18.87
C GLU A 33 -0.47 -11.94 -18.46
N CYS A 34 -1.72 -12.42 -18.55
CA CYS A 34 -2.05 -13.82 -18.27
C CYS A 34 -1.39 -14.78 -19.27
N GLU A 35 -1.33 -14.39 -20.54
CA GLU A 35 -0.67 -15.16 -21.60
C GLU A 35 0.84 -15.27 -21.35
N ASP A 36 1.50 -14.16 -21.04
CA ASP A 36 2.93 -14.11 -20.73
C ASP A 36 3.26 -15.02 -19.54
N LEU A 37 2.43 -14.99 -18.49
CA LEU A 37 2.63 -15.81 -17.28
C LEU A 37 2.46 -17.30 -17.57
N VAL A 38 1.51 -17.68 -18.44
CA VAL A 38 1.33 -19.07 -18.89
C VAL A 38 2.51 -19.51 -19.75
N GLN A 39 3.04 -18.64 -20.61
CA GLN A 39 4.24 -18.93 -21.40
C GLN A 39 5.49 -19.08 -20.51
N LEU A 40 5.65 -18.24 -19.48
CA LEU A 40 6.73 -18.38 -18.52
C LEU A 40 6.66 -19.70 -17.74
N ALA A 41 5.45 -20.15 -17.39
CA ALA A 41 5.25 -21.46 -16.77
C ALA A 41 5.68 -22.60 -17.73
N PHE A 42 5.36 -22.49 -19.01
CA PHE A 42 5.78 -23.46 -20.01
C PHE A 42 7.30 -23.51 -20.22
N VAL A 43 7.96 -22.35 -20.30
CA VAL A 43 9.43 -22.28 -20.36
C VAL A 43 10.07 -22.91 -19.13
N ALA A 44 9.52 -22.66 -17.94
CA ALA A 44 9.99 -23.31 -16.71
C ALA A 44 9.84 -24.84 -16.78
N ALA A 45 8.72 -25.35 -17.32
CA ALA A 45 8.53 -26.80 -17.51
C ALA A 45 9.56 -27.40 -18.47
N LEU A 46 9.88 -26.72 -19.57
CA LEU A 46 10.91 -27.17 -20.53
C LEU A 46 12.30 -27.24 -19.88
N LEU A 47 12.63 -26.29 -19.00
CA LEU A 47 13.89 -26.30 -18.27
C LEU A 47 13.97 -27.46 -17.27
N GLU A 48 12.87 -27.79 -16.60
CA GLU A 48 12.80 -28.95 -15.69
C GLU A 48 12.94 -30.27 -16.45
N CYS A 49 12.29 -30.41 -17.62
CA CYS A 49 12.44 -31.60 -18.50
C CYS A 49 13.88 -31.87 -18.93
N GLY A 50 14.73 -30.84 -18.98
CA GLY A 50 16.13 -30.97 -19.36
C GLY A 50 17.03 -31.53 -18.25
N LYS A 51 16.53 -31.65 -17.02
CA LYS A 51 17.32 -32.12 -15.87
C LYS A 51 17.28 -33.65 -15.78
N PRO A 52 18.42 -34.31 -15.51
CA PRO A 52 18.50 -35.77 -15.47
C PRO A 52 17.67 -36.41 -14.34
N ASP A 53 17.48 -35.68 -13.25
CA ASP A 53 16.80 -36.17 -12.03
C ASP A 53 15.34 -35.69 -11.93
N PHE A 54 14.78 -35.11 -13.01
CA PHE A 54 13.42 -34.59 -12.97
C PHE A 54 12.39 -35.71 -13.13
N GLU A 55 11.63 -35.94 -12.06
CA GLU A 55 10.48 -36.84 -12.07
C GLU A 55 9.17 -36.03 -11.98
N LEU A 56 8.34 -36.17 -13.01
CA LEU A 56 7.03 -35.55 -13.04
C LEU A 56 6.07 -36.28 -12.08
N ARG A 57 5.85 -35.71 -10.89
CA ARG A 57 4.97 -36.30 -9.85
C ARG A 57 3.47 -36.14 -10.10
N GLN A 58 3.07 -35.26 -11.01
CA GLN A 58 1.67 -34.90 -11.30
C GLN A 58 1.50 -34.59 -12.78
N SER A 59 0.28 -34.57 -13.31
CA SER A 59 0.09 -34.25 -14.74
C SER A 59 0.68 -32.88 -15.13
N TRP A 60 1.16 -32.75 -16.37
CA TRP A 60 1.70 -31.49 -16.89
C TRP A 60 0.71 -30.34 -16.73
N LEU A 61 -0.58 -30.59 -16.95
CA LEU A 61 -1.62 -29.58 -16.74
C LEU A 61 -1.70 -29.10 -15.29
N ALA A 62 -1.64 -30.01 -14.31
CA ALA A 62 -1.62 -29.64 -12.90
C ALA A 62 -0.37 -28.84 -12.54
N TRP A 63 0.78 -29.23 -13.10
CA TRP A 63 2.04 -28.52 -12.92
C TRP A 63 2.00 -27.10 -13.50
N LEU A 64 1.58 -26.96 -14.76
CA LEU A 64 1.46 -25.65 -15.42
C LEU A 64 0.49 -24.73 -14.68
N ARG A 65 -0.65 -25.24 -14.20
CA ARG A 65 -1.59 -24.46 -13.36
C ARG A 65 -0.93 -23.94 -12.08
N ALA A 66 -0.22 -24.81 -11.37
CA ALA A 66 0.44 -24.44 -10.12
C ALA A 66 1.51 -23.36 -10.37
N VAL A 67 2.36 -23.57 -11.37
CA VAL A 67 3.45 -22.63 -11.67
C VAL A 67 2.92 -21.31 -12.22
N ALA A 68 1.95 -21.31 -13.14
CA ALA A 68 1.35 -20.08 -13.64
C ALA A 68 0.68 -19.27 -12.50
N ARG A 69 0.04 -19.94 -11.53
CA ARG A 69 -0.51 -19.29 -10.34
C ARG A 69 0.58 -18.64 -9.49
N PHE A 70 1.69 -19.34 -9.22
CA PHE A 70 2.78 -18.76 -8.43
C PHE A 70 3.46 -17.61 -9.16
N ARG A 71 3.67 -17.73 -10.49
CA ARG A 71 4.19 -16.64 -11.31
C ARG A 71 3.27 -15.42 -11.32
N ALA A 72 1.95 -15.62 -11.37
CA ALA A 72 0.99 -14.53 -11.27
C ALA A 72 1.11 -13.80 -9.92
N LEU A 73 1.27 -14.53 -8.81
CA LEU A 73 1.49 -13.94 -7.50
C LEU A 73 2.82 -13.17 -7.44
N ASP A 74 3.90 -13.73 -7.97
CA ASP A 74 5.21 -13.08 -7.98
C ASP A 74 5.22 -11.83 -8.87
N TYR A 75 4.59 -11.89 -10.05
CA TYR A 75 4.43 -10.74 -10.93
C TYR A 75 3.64 -9.61 -10.26
N LEU A 76 2.56 -9.94 -9.54
CA LEU A 76 1.80 -8.96 -8.79
C LEU A 76 2.66 -8.33 -7.67
N ARG A 77 3.46 -9.13 -6.95
CA ARG A 77 4.39 -8.64 -5.92
C ARG A 77 5.49 -7.75 -6.49
N GLU A 78 6.06 -8.10 -7.65
CA GLU A 78 7.06 -7.26 -8.32
C GLU A 78 6.45 -5.95 -8.81
N ARG A 79 5.24 -6.00 -9.37
CA ARG A 79 4.49 -4.81 -9.78
C ARG A 79 4.17 -3.90 -8.59
N GLU A 80 3.85 -4.49 -7.43
CA GLU A 80 3.68 -3.77 -6.15
C GLU A 80 4.99 -3.10 -5.70
N ALA A 81 6.11 -3.84 -5.71
CA ALA A 81 7.41 -3.32 -5.31
C ALA A 81 7.85 -2.16 -6.22
N CYS A 82 7.72 -2.31 -7.54
CA CYS A 82 8.07 -1.27 -8.52
C CYS A 82 7.18 -0.03 -8.38
N SER A 83 5.89 -0.19 -8.08
CA SER A 83 5.00 0.94 -7.85
C SER A 83 5.36 1.69 -6.56
N LEU A 84 5.67 0.96 -5.49
CA LEU A 84 6.15 1.55 -4.24
C LEU A 84 7.44 2.35 -4.46
N ASP A 85 8.37 1.81 -5.24
CA ASP A 85 9.61 2.48 -5.63
C ASP A 85 9.39 3.73 -6.49
N ALA A 86 8.44 3.68 -7.43
CA ALA A 86 8.05 4.82 -8.25
C ALA A 86 7.41 5.94 -7.40
N MET A 87 6.59 5.58 -6.41
CA MET A 87 6.00 6.54 -5.46
C MET A 87 7.03 7.17 -4.52
N LEU A 88 8.03 6.41 -4.08
CA LEU A 88 9.16 6.95 -3.31
C LEU A 88 9.98 7.97 -4.12
N ARG A 89 9.99 7.85 -5.45
CA ARG A 89 10.64 8.80 -6.37
C ARG A 89 9.74 10.00 -6.70
N HIS A 90 8.43 9.82 -6.87
CA HIS A 90 7.49 10.92 -7.13
C HIS A 90 7.26 11.83 -5.93
N THR A 91 7.29 11.31 -4.69
CA THR A 91 7.29 12.16 -3.48
C THR A 91 8.56 12.99 -3.33
N ALA A 92 9.62 12.72 -4.11
CA ALA A 92 10.83 13.54 -4.17
C ALA A 92 10.82 14.58 -5.30
N SER A 93 9.86 14.53 -6.23
CA SER A 93 9.72 15.48 -7.35
C SER A 93 8.29 16.01 -7.41
N GLY A 94 8.04 17.16 -6.79
CA GLY A 94 6.75 17.86 -6.87
C GLY A 94 6.44 18.34 -8.29
N GLY A 95 5.19 18.18 -8.75
CA GLY A 95 4.70 18.84 -9.96
C GLY A 95 3.44 18.23 -10.59
N ASP A 96 2.32 18.93 -10.40
CA ASP A 96 1.12 19.14 -11.26
C ASP A 96 0.53 18.02 -12.13
N SER A 97 -0.81 17.82 -12.02
CA SER A 97 -1.64 17.23 -13.09
C SER A 97 -3.10 17.71 -13.02
N ASN A 98 -3.51 18.46 -14.05
CA ASN A 98 -4.87 18.94 -14.35
C ASN A 98 -5.78 17.81 -14.90
N ALA A 99 -7.10 17.83 -14.62
CA ALA A 99 -8.09 16.92 -15.21
C ALA A 99 -9.46 17.58 -15.53
N ALA A 100 -10.13 17.08 -16.57
CA ALA A 100 -11.37 17.56 -17.21
C ALA A 100 -12.62 16.66 -16.89
N PRO A 101 -13.89 17.04 -17.24
CA PRO A 101 -15.14 16.46 -16.68
C PRO A 101 -15.73 15.20 -17.36
N PHE A 102 -16.61 14.44 -16.66
CA PHE A 102 -17.16 13.10 -17.01
C PHE A 102 -18.69 13.03 -17.33
N ASP A 103 -19.14 11.96 -18.05
CA ASP A 103 -20.53 11.69 -18.53
C ASP A 103 -21.13 10.35 -17.97
N PRO A 104 -22.28 10.36 -17.28
CA PRO A 104 -22.88 9.23 -16.52
C PRO A 104 -23.47 8.06 -17.34
N LYS A 105 -22.91 7.69 -18.50
CA LYS A 105 -23.44 6.61 -19.37
C LYS A 105 -22.52 5.40 -19.57
N GLN A 106 -21.48 5.19 -18.77
CA GLN A 106 -20.59 4.05 -18.97
C GLN A 106 -21.27 2.69 -18.66
N PRO A 107 -21.43 1.79 -19.66
CA PRO A 107 -22.06 0.49 -19.48
C PRO A 107 -21.00 -0.56 -19.09
N GLY A 108 -21.19 -1.29 -17.97
CA GLY A 108 -20.37 -2.49 -17.73
C GLY A 108 -20.27 -3.04 -16.30
N LEU A 109 -20.56 -2.26 -15.25
CA LEU A 109 -20.43 -2.75 -13.87
C LEU A 109 -21.75 -3.34 -13.36
N THR A 110 -21.71 -4.57 -12.84
CA THR A 110 -22.86 -5.19 -12.18
C THR A 110 -23.04 -4.65 -10.76
N PRO A 111 -24.27 -4.63 -10.21
CA PRO A 111 -24.52 -4.17 -8.84
C PRO A 111 -23.65 -4.88 -7.78
N SER A 112 -23.34 -6.17 -7.97
CA SER A 112 -22.44 -6.91 -7.09
C SER A 112 -20.99 -6.42 -7.14
N GLN A 113 -20.52 -5.93 -8.29
CA GLN A 113 -19.18 -5.35 -8.42
C GLN A 113 -19.08 -4.01 -7.70
N VAL A 114 -20.13 -3.18 -7.78
CA VAL A 114 -20.22 -1.92 -7.04
C VAL A 114 -20.18 -2.16 -5.52
N LEU A 115 -20.95 -3.14 -5.02
CA LEU A 115 -20.93 -3.51 -3.60
C LEU A 115 -19.56 -4.03 -3.15
N GLN A 116 -18.94 -4.93 -3.92
CA GLN A 116 -17.60 -5.44 -3.60
C GLN A 116 -16.55 -4.33 -3.59
N GLN A 117 -16.66 -3.34 -4.48
CA GLN A 117 -15.75 -2.19 -4.49
C GLN A 117 -15.93 -1.31 -3.25
N ALA A 118 -17.18 -1.09 -2.81
CA ALA A 118 -17.48 -0.36 -1.59
C ALA A 118 -16.96 -1.08 -0.33
N GLU A 119 -17.19 -2.39 -0.21
CA GLU A 119 -16.71 -3.21 0.91
C GLU A 119 -15.18 -3.25 0.99
N ARG A 120 -14.50 -3.37 -0.16
CA ARG A 120 -13.03 -3.28 -0.22
C ARG A 120 -12.55 -1.90 0.23
N GLY A 121 -13.21 -0.84 -0.22
CA GLY A 121 -12.93 0.53 0.21
C GLY A 121 -13.05 0.72 1.72
N GLN A 122 -14.06 0.13 2.35
CA GLN A 122 -14.25 0.19 3.80
C GLN A 122 -13.19 -0.62 4.57
N ARG A 123 -12.95 -1.88 4.16
CA ARG A 123 -11.91 -2.74 4.77
C ARG A 123 -10.53 -2.09 4.69
N ARG A 124 -10.25 -1.39 3.60
CA ARG A 124 -9.01 -0.62 3.38
C ARG A 124 -8.83 0.51 4.39
N ARG A 125 -9.86 1.31 4.64
CA ARG A 125 -9.79 2.42 5.60
C ARG A 125 -9.52 1.90 7.01
N VAL A 126 -10.26 0.86 7.41
CA VAL A 126 -10.10 0.21 8.71
C VAL A 126 -8.69 -0.37 8.86
N LEU A 127 -8.20 -1.12 7.87
CA LEU A 127 -6.87 -1.72 7.95
C LEU A 127 -5.74 -0.67 8.05
N VAL A 128 -5.78 0.40 7.25
CA VAL A 128 -4.76 1.46 7.30
C VAL A 128 -4.82 2.21 8.64
N SER A 129 -6.02 2.52 9.11
CA SER A 129 -6.23 3.14 10.43
C SER A 129 -5.67 2.25 11.55
N ASP A 130 -5.99 0.96 11.53
CA ASP A 130 -5.52 0.00 12.55
C ASP A 130 -4.00 -0.17 12.52
N LEU A 131 -3.40 -0.24 11.33
CA LEU A 131 -1.95 -0.34 11.15
C LEU A 131 -1.22 0.88 11.69
N LEU A 132 -1.71 2.09 11.40
CA LEU A 132 -1.13 3.33 11.90
C LEU A 132 -1.29 3.44 13.41
N ALA A 133 -2.45 3.07 13.96
CA ALA A 133 -2.68 3.07 15.40
C ALA A 133 -1.78 2.05 16.12
N ASP A 134 -1.58 0.87 15.53
CA ASP A 134 -0.62 -0.11 16.05
C ASP A 134 0.82 0.39 15.98
N TYR A 135 1.18 1.12 14.92
CA TYR A 135 2.48 1.74 14.83
C TYR A 135 2.69 2.75 15.96
N VAL A 136 1.71 3.62 16.24
CA VAL A 136 1.78 4.56 17.38
C VAL A 136 1.98 3.81 18.70
N ARG A 137 1.19 2.76 18.97
CA ARG A 137 1.37 1.92 20.16
C ARG A 137 2.76 1.29 20.23
N HIS A 138 3.31 0.88 19.10
CA HIS A 138 4.64 0.31 19.01
C HIS A 138 5.72 1.34 19.36
N VAL A 139 5.70 2.53 18.74
CA VAL A 139 6.69 3.57 19.03
C VAL A 139 6.60 4.09 20.46
N GLU A 140 5.41 4.23 21.02
CA GLU A 140 5.23 4.67 22.42
C GLU A 140 5.75 3.62 23.41
N ARG A 141 5.55 2.33 23.14
CA ARG A 141 6.05 1.24 24.01
C ARG A 141 7.57 1.20 24.09
N TYR A 142 8.27 1.54 23.00
CA TYR A 142 9.72 1.48 22.91
C TYR A 142 10.40 2.86 22.95
N ASP A 143 9.66 3.90 23.32
CA ASP A 143 10.14 5.28 23.43
C ASP A 143 10.84 5.80 22.16
N MET A 144 10.24 5.51 21.00
CA MET A 144 10.75 5.90 19.68
C MET A 144 10.08 7.18 19.16
N SER A 145 9.93 8.20 20.01
CA SER A 145 9.26 9.48 19.71
C SER A 145 9.82 10.17 18.46
N LEU A 146 11.15 10.20 18.32
CA LEU A 146 11.83 10.77 17.16
C LEU A 146 11.45 10.06 15.85
N GLN A 147 11.37 8.73 15.87
CA GLN A 147 10.99 7.94 14.71
C GLN A 147 9.53 8.19 14.32
N ARG A 148 8.66 8.40 15.31
CA ARG A 148 7.26 8.72 15.10
C ARG A 148 7.09 10.03 14.35
N GLU A 149 7.75 11.10 14.81
CA GLU A 149 7.65 12.42 14.16
C GLU A 149 8.17 12.36 12.71
N VAL A 150 9.32 11.73 12.48
CA VAL A 150 9.87 11.54 11.12
C VAL A 150 8.90 10.77 10.23
N PHE A 151 8.26 9.73 10.76
CA PHE A 151 7.31 8.94 10.01
C PHE A 151 6.05 9.74 9.66
N GLU A 152 5.49 10.49 10.61
CA GLU A 152 4.32 11.33 10.35
C GLU A 152 4.61 12.43 9.33
N ARG A 153 5.75 13.13 9.46
CA ARG A 153 6.22 14.12 8.47
C ARG A 153 6.31 13.52 7.07
N SER A 154 6.84 12.29 6.97
CA SER A 154 6.95 11.56 5.72
C SER A 154 5.57 11.21 5.13
N LEU A 155 4.62 10.77 5.96
CA LEU A 155 3.25 10.46 5.52
C LEU A 155 2.52 11.71 5.03
N ARG A 156 2.82 12.87 5.61
CA ARG A 156 2.26 14.17 5.20
C ARG A 156 2.97 14.80 3.99
N GLY A 157 3.92 14.10 3.40
CA GLY A 157 4.60 14.50 2.16
C GLY A 157 5.79 15.43 2.34
N GLN A 158 6.27 15.66 3.56
CA GLN A 158 7.47 16.47 3.78
C GLN A 158 8.71 15.75 3.25
N SER A 159 9.60 16.46 2.55
CA SER A 159 10.83 15.87 2.04
C SER A 159 11.79 15.53 3.18
N PRO A 160 12.65 14.49 3.03
CA PRO A 160 13.64 14.16 4.07
C PRO A 160 14.63 15.29 4.36
N ALA A 161 14.90 16.17 3.39
CA ALA A 161 15.78 17.31 3.58
C ALA A 161 15.11 18.39 4.44
N ASP A 162 13.83 18.69 4.18
CA ASP A 162 13.07 19.66 4.96
C ASP A 162 12.82 19.17 6.38
N ALA A 163 12.46 17.88 6.53
CA ALA A 163 12.31 17.26 7.85
C ALA A 163 13.62 17.30 8.66
N ALA A 164 14.76 17.05 8.02
CA ALA A 164 16.07 17.15 8.67
C ALA A 164 16.39 18.58 9.13
N ALA A 165 16.07 19.59 8.31
CA ALA A 165 16.25 20.99 8.65
C ALA A 165 15.35 21.42 9.82
N ASP A 166 14.05 21.10 9.75
CA ASP A 166 13.06 21.44 10.78
C ASP A 166 13.40 20.81 12.13
N MET A 167 13.78 19.52 12.12
CA MET A 167 14.06 18.76 13.33
C MET A 167 15.51 18.93 13.82
N ARG A 168 16.34 19.67 13.08
CA ARG A 168 17.79 19.86 13.35
C ARG A 168 18.54 18.52 13.47
N LEU A 169 18.21 17.57 12.61
CA LEU A 169 18.82 16.25 12.57
C LEU A 169 19.72 16.09 11.34
N PRO A 170 20.72 15.20 11.39
CA PRO A 170 21.40 14.74 10.19
C PRO A 170 20.42 14.09 9.22
N ARG A 171 20.52 14.42 7.93
CA ARG A 171 19.66 13.85 6.88
C ARG A 171 19.67 12.32 6.85
N GLN A 172 20.82 11.70 7.14
CA GLN A 172 20.95 10.25 7.22
C GLN A 172 20.07 9.66 8.33
N GLN A 173 20.06 10.29 9.51
CA GLN A 173 19.26 9.83 10.64
C GLN A 173 17.75 9.86 10.30
N VAL A 174 17.30 10.89 9.56
CA VAL A 174 15.92 10.96 9.06
C VAL A 174 15.61 9.80 8.11
N TYR A 175 16.51 9.48 7.17
CA TYR A 175 16.34 8.31 6.31
C TYR A 175 16.27 7.00 7.09
N ASP A 176 17.12 6.82 8.10
CA ASP A 176 17.15 5.59 8.89
C ASP A 176 15.86 5.42 9.70
N HIS A 177 15.38 6.48 10.36
CA HIS A 177 14.10 6.45 11.07
C HIS A 177 12.92 6.19 10.13
N ARG A 178 12.90 6.87 8.98
CA ARG A 178 11.89 6.66 7.94
C ARG A 178 11.90 5.21 7.47
N SER A 179 13.06 4.66 7.11
CA SER A 179 13.18 3.28 6.64
C SER A 179 12.66 2.30 7.68
N ARG A 180 13.11 2.40 8.94
CA ARG A 180 12.65 1.52 10.03
C ARG A 180 11.13 1.54 10.21
N ALA A 181 10.52 2.73 10.13
CA ALA A 181 9.08 2.88 10.24
C ALA A 181 8.33 2.18 9.09
N PHE A 182 8.75 2.42 7.85
CA PHE A 182 8.13 1.76 6.69
C PHE A 182 8.39 0.24 6.67
N ASP A 183 9.57 -0.22 7.11
CA ASP A 183 9.89 -1.65 7.25
C ASP A 183 8.98 -2.35 8.26
N TRP A 184 8.66 -1.67 9.36
CA TRP A 184 7.70 -2.16 10.33
C TRP A 184 6.30 -2.28 9.72
N ILE A 185 5.82 -1.24 9.03
CA ILE A 185 4.51 -1.25 8.36
C ILE A 185 4.44 -2.37 7.34
N ARG A 186 5.47 -2.53 6.49
CA ARG A 186 5.53 -3.60 5.47
C ARG A 186 5.43 -5.00 6.08
N ARG A 187 6.09 -5.24 7.22
CA ARG A 187 5.97 -6.53 7.93
C ARG A 187 4.56 -6.77 8.46
N GLN A 188 3.95 -5.77 9.09
CA GLN A 188 2.58 -5.88 9.61
C GLN A 188 1.55 -6.10 8.49
N VAL A 189 1.75 -5.45 7.35
CA VAL A 189 0.95 -5.68 6.14
C VAL A 189 1.09 -7.11 5.66
N ALA A 190 2.32 -7.62 5.53
CA ALA A 190 2.55 -8.99 5.07
C ALA A 190 1.93 -10.05 5.99
N GLU A 191 1.89 -9.79 7.30
CA GLU A 191 1.26 -10.66 8.30
C GLU A 191 -0.28 -10.64 8.23
N ARG A 192 -0.87 -9.46 7.98
CA ARG A 192 -2.34 -9.27 8.06
C ARG A 192 -3.05 -9.40 6.72
N ASP A 193 -2.40 -9.03 5.63
CA ASP A 193 -2.93 -9.11 4.26
C ASP A 193 -2.49 -10.43 3.60
N ALA A 194 -2.82 -11.56 4.24
CA ALA A 194 -2.50 -12.91 3.78
C ALA A 194 -3.08 -13.25 2.38
N GLN A 195 -3.98 -12.41 1.85
CA GLN A 195 -4.59 -12.55 0.52
C GLN A 195 -4.11 -11.51 -0.50
N GLY A 196 -3.17 -10.62 -0.15
CA GLY A 196 -2.64 -9.59 -1.05
C GLY A 196 -3.71 -8.65 -1.61
N SER A 197 -4.80 -8.45 -0.87
CA SER A 197 -6.05 -7.92 -1.43
C SER A 197 -6.25 -6.43 -1.14
N VAL A 198 -5.67 -5.89 -0.08
CA VAL A 198 -6.10 -4.57 0.44
C VAL A 198 -5.14 -3.46 0.02
N LEU A 199 -3.83 -3.74 -0.02
CA LEU A 199 -2.81 -2.76 -0.42
C LEU A 199 -2.39 -2.85 -1.90
N ALA A 200 -2.57 -4.00 -2.56
CA ALA A 200 -2.37 -4.15 -4.00
C ALA A 200 -3.20 -3.16 -4.84
N THR A 201 -4.39 -2.80 -4.34
CA THR A 201 -5.29 -1.84 -4.99
C THR A 201 -4.92 -0.38 -4.68
N LEU A 202 -4.21 -0.13 -3.56
CA LEU A 202 -3.75 1.21 -3.15
C LEU A 202 -2.58 1.74 -3.97
N LEU A 203 -1.83 0.82 -4.58
CA LEU A 203 -0.56 1.11 -5.24
C LEU A 203 -0.63 0.82 -6.74
N SER A 204 -1.80 0.50 -7.30
CA SER A 204 -1.92 0.43 -8.75
C SER A 204 -1.82 1.87 -9.30
N PRO A 205 -0.89 2.18 -10.21
CA PRO A 205 -0.93 3.45 -10.93
C PRO A 205 -2.30 3.52 -11.60
N ALA A 206 -3.02 4.60 -11.34
CA ALA A 206 -4.43 4.73 -11.65
C ALA A 206 -4.74 4.29 -13.10
N ALA A 207 -5.70 3.37 -13.26
CA ALA A 207 -6.67 3.57 -14.33
C ALA A 207 -7.33 4.93 -14.04
N PRO A 208 -7.49 5.80 -15.05
CA PRO A 208 -7.85 7.20 -14.86
C PRO A 208 -9.03 7.34 -13.90
N ALA A 209 -8.88 8.25 -12.93
CA ALA A 209 -9.89 8.54 -11.94
C ALA A 209 -11.13 9.09 -12.64
N GLU A 210 -12.24 8.37 -12.55
CA GLU A 210 -13.58 8.89 -12.79
C GLU A 210 -14.26 9.00 -11.43
N ASP A 211 -14.62 10.22 -11.03
CA ASP A 211 -15.23 10.52 -9.73
C ASP A 211 -16.47 11.38 -9.93
N ASP A 212 -17.58 10.96 -9.31
CA ASP A 212 -18.52 11.86 -8.63
C ASP A 212 -19.22 11.14 -7.46
N ASP A 213 -18.42 10.68 -6.49
CA ASP A 213 -18.85 10.62 -5.10
C ASP A 213 -17.72 11.24 -4.25
N GLN A 214 -17.81 12.55 -4.03
CA GLN A 214 -16.87 13.37 -3.23
C GLN A 214 -16.68 12.86 -1.78
N SER A 215 -17.40 11.81 -1.39
CA SER A 215 -17.38 11.20 -0.05
C SER A 215 -16.39 10.03 0.07
N ARG A 216 -15.65 9.67 -0.99
CA ARG A 216 -14.82 8.45 -1.01
C ARG A 216 -13.34 8.75 -1.31
N PRO A 217 -12.41 8.47 -0.39
CA PRO A 217 -10.97 8.56 -0.66
C PRO A 217 -10.58 7.48 -1.66
N HIS A 218 -10.28 7.83 -2.91
CA HIS A 218 -9.91 6.87 -3.95
C HIS A 218 -8.41 6.58 -3.99
N ARG A 219 -7.57 7.55 -3.62
CA ARG A 219 -6.10 7.45 -3.64
C ARG A 219 -5.52 7.21 -2.25
N LEU A 220 -4.30 6.67 -2.19
CA LEU A 220 -3.61 6.44 -0.92
C LEU A 220 -3.48 7.71 -0.05
N PRO A 221 -3.12 8.89 -0.60
CA PRO A 221 -3.10 10.13 0.19
C PRO A 221 -4.44 10.44 0.85
N ASP A 222 -5.56 10.19 0.16
CA ASP A 222 -6.89 10.44 0.71
C ASP A 222 -7.23 9.45 1.82
N VAL A 223 -6.83 8.18 1.68
CA VAL A 223 -7.00 7.16 2.72
C VAL A 223 -6.14 7.48 3.94
N LEU A 224 -4.91 7.94 3.73
CA LEU A 224 -4.04 8.39 4.81
C LEU A 224 -4.61 9.65 5.48
N ARG A 225 -5.12 10.61 4.72
CA ARG A 225 -5.77 11.82 5.23
C ARG A 225 -6.98 11.49 6.08
N LEU A 226 -7.86 10.61 5.60
CA LEU A 226 -8.98 10.09 6.38
C LEU A 226 -8.49 9.41 7.67
N ALA A 227 -7.56 8.46 7.55
CA ALA A 227 -7.08 7.70 8.70
C ALA A 227 -6.43 8.60 9.75
N ILE A 228 -5.63 9.57 9.33
CA ILE A 228 -4.87 10.45 10.22
C ILE A 228 -5.77 11.55 10.80
N ASP A 229 -6.47 12.30 9.95
CA ASP A 229 -7.14 13.53 10.37
C ASP A 229 -8.58 13.28 10.85
N GLU A 230 -9.29 12.30 10.28
CA GLU A 230 -10.68 11.99 10.69
C GLU A 230 -10.77 10.87 11.72
N LEU A 231 -9.96 9.82 11.56
CA LEU A 231 -9.97 8.66 12.48
C LEU A 231 -8.94 8.77 13.60
N GLY A 232 -8.01 9.72 13.53
CA GLY A 232 -7.00 9.92 14.57
C GLY A 232 -6.01 8.77 14.68
N ALA A 233 -5.71 8.06 13.59
CA ALA A 233 -4.88 6.87 13.60
C ALA A 233 -3.42 7.15 14.02
N LEU A 234 -2.96 8.40 13.96
CA LEU A 234 -1.67 8.84 14.47
C LEU A 234 -1.76 9.60 15.81
N CYS A 235 -2.94 9.68 16.43
CA CYS A 235 -3.12 10.38 17.71
C CYS A 235 -2.31 9.69 18.83
N PRO A 236 -1.61 10.45 19.69
CA PRO A 236 -0.94 9.91 20.86
C PRO A 236 -1.92 9.28 21.86
N SER A 237 -1.43 8.37 22.70
CA SER A 237 -2.22 7.86 23.82
C SER A 237 -2.54 8.93 24.86
N ASP A 238 -3.58 8.71 25.66
CA ASP A 238 -3.99 9.65 26.73
C ASP A 238 -2.86 9.95 27.71
N THR A 239 -2.06 8.94 28.06
CA THR A 239 -0.90 9.12 28.93
C THR A 239 0.10 10.11 28.35
N ARG A 240 0.32 10.05 27.02
CA ARG A 240 1.21 10.98 26.31
C ARG A 240 0.59 12.38 26.22
N LEU A 241 -0.72 12.48 25.99
CA LEU A 241 -1.43 13.76 25.97
C LEU A 241 -1.42 14.45 27.35
N VAL A 242 -1.65 13.71 28.44
CA VAL A 242 -1.52 14.22 29.82
C VAL A 242 -0.10 14.70 30.09
N THR A 243 0.91 13.89 29.71
CA THR A 243 2.32 14.28 29.89
C THR A 243 2.64 15.57 29.14
N TYR A 244 2.14 15.71 27.92
CA TYR A 244 2.31 16.92 27.11
C TYR A 244 1.57 18.12 27.70
N ARG A 245 0.34 17.95 28.18
CA ARG A 245 -0.42 19.02 28.84
C ARG A 245 0.32 19.55 30.06
N ASP A 246 0.88 18.65 30.87
CA ASP A 246 1.57 19.02 32.10
C ASP A 246 2.97 19.62 31.81
N ARG A 247 3.62 19.23 30.70
CA ARG A 247 4.97 19.65 30.30
C ARG A 247 5.08 19.87 28.78
N PRO A 248 4.46 20.93 28.22
CA PRO A 248 4.36 21.09 26.76
C PRO A 248 5.70 21.34 26.07
N ASP A 249 6.69 21.80 26.83
CA ASP A 249 8.01 22.14 26.30
C ASP A 249 9.05 21.03 26.40
N ALA A 250 8.73 19.90 27.04
CA ALA A 250 9.68 18.83 27.23
C ALA A 250 10.03 18.12 25.91
N ASP A 251 11.32 17.78 25.75
CA ASP A 251 11.82 17.13 24.53
C ASP A 251 11.24 15.73 24.32
N ASP A 252 10.91 15.05 25.42
CA ASP A 252 10.30 13.73 25.41
C ASP A 252 8.86 13.72 24.90
N VAL A 253 8.22 14.88 24.64
CA VAL A 253 6.89 15.05 24.03
C VAL A 253 6.90 15.91 22.77
N ALA A 254 8.08 16.12 22.17
CA ALA A 254 8.23 16.94 20.97
C ALA A 254 7.36 16.44 19.79
N GLU A 255 7.17 15.13 19.66
CA GLU A 255 6.36 14.56 18.59
C GLU A 255 4.86 14.77 18.81
N VAL A 256 4.41 14.81 20.08
CA VAL A 256 3.03 15.18 20.43
C VAL A 256 2.78 16.65 20.08
N ARG A 257 3.73 17.53 20.40
CA ARG A 257 3.68 18.96 20.05
C ARG A 257 3.65 19.16 18.53
N TYR A 258 4.43 18.38 17.77
CA TYR A 258 4.35 18.38 16.31
C TYR A 258 2.95 17.95 15.83
N HIS A 259 2.44 16.82 16.33
CA HIS A 259 1.12 16.28 15.96
C HIS A 259 -0.05 17.25 16.26
N ILE A 260 0.02 18.01 17.35
CA ILE A 260 -1.07 18.91 17.73
C ILE A 260 -1.04 20.23 16.93
N HIS A 261 0.16 20.77 16.66
CA HIS A 261 0.29 22.14 16.15
C HIS A 261 0.83 22.26 14.74
N HIS A 262 1.68 21.32 14.32
CA HIS A 262 2.52 21.46 13.12
C HIS A 262 2.24 20.40 12.05
N SER A 263 1.46 19.37 12.39
CA SER A 263 1.17 18.25 11.51
C SER A 263 0.18 18.64 10.40
N ARG A 264 0.68 19.33 9.39
CA ARG A 264 -0.06 19.76 8.21
C ARG A 264 0.35 18.94 7.00
N TRP A 265 -0.59 18.72 6.08
CA TRP A 265 -0.26 18.15 4.78
C TRP A 265 0.57 19.15 3.98
N TYR A 266 1.72 18.71 3.46
CA TYR A 266 2.68 19.58 2.77
C TYR A 266 2.08 20.29 1.54
N LEU A 267 1.02 19.71 0.95
CA LEU A 267 0.32 20.24 -0.23
C LEU A 267 -0.89 21.13 0.09
N ASP A 268 -1.28 21.28 1.36
CA ASP A 268 -2.42 22.15 1.71
C ASP A 268 -1.99 23.62 1.76
N ILE A 269 -2.51 24.41 0.82
CA ILE A 269 -2.25 25.85 0.68
C ILE A 269 -2.95 26.68 1.78
N ARG A 270 -3.73 26.06 2.69
CA ARG A 270 -4.50 26.77 3.71
C ARG A 270 -3.61 27.16 4.91
N PRO A 271 -3.27 28.44 5.13
CA PRO A 271 -2.18 28.81 6.03
C PRO A 271 -2.50 28.71 7.53
N HIS A 272 -3.76 28.46 7.92
CA HIS A 272 -4.23 28.73 9.28
C HIS A 272 -4.98 27.59 9.98
N GLU A 273 -5.05 26.39 9.41
CA GLU A 273 -5.69 25.29 10.12
C GLU A 273 -4.72 24.66 11.17
N PRO A 274 -5.20 24.40 12.40
CA PRO A 274 -4.43 23.66 13.40
C PRO A 274 -4.05 22.25 12.89
N GLY A 275 -3.11 21.57 13.57
CA GLY A 275 -2.72 20.19 13.28
C GLY A 275 -3.87 19.20 13.55
N CYS A 276 -3.68 18.25 14.47
CA CYS A 276 -4.73 17.29 14.80
C CYS A 276 -5.83 17.88 15.70
N ARG A 277 -7.01 18.17 15.12
CA ARG A 277 -8.18 18.72 15.85
C ARG A 277 -8.71 17.78 16.94
N LEU A 278 -8.64 16.46 16.72
CA LEU A 278 -9.08 15.46 17.69
C LEU A 278 -8.23 15.52 18.97
N CYS A 279 -6.91 15.61 18.84
CA CYS A 279 -6.02 15.74 19.98
C CYS A 279 -6.16 17.09 20.69
N GLN A 280 -6.43 18.17 19.94
CA GLN A 280 -6.68 19.48 20.56
C GLN A 280 -7.91 19.45 21.46
N ALA A 281 -9.03 18.90 20.98
CA ALA A 281 -10.23 18.74 21.78
C ALA A 281 -9.96 17.85 23.02
N ARG A 282 -9.31 16.71 22.82
CA ARG A 282 -9.03 15.75 23.90
C ARG A 282 -8.06 16.28 24.96
N CYS A 283 -7.07 17.10 24.58
CA CYS A 283 -6.18 17.77 25.55
C CYS A 283 -6.90 18.76 26.45
N LEU A 284 -8.04 19.31 26.03
CA LEU A 284 -8.86 20.22 26.85
C LEU A 284 -9.78 19.45 27.81
N GLU A 285 -10.08 18.18 27.52
CA GLU A 285 -10.96 17.32 28.32
C GLU A 285 -10.21 16.54 29.41
N LEU A 286 -8.96 16.16 29.14
CA LEU A 286 -8.07 15.47 30.08
C LEU A 286 -7.57 16.41 31.15
#